data_AF-A0A2G4HYZ5-F1
#
_entry.id   AF-A0A2G4HYZ5-F1
#
_cell.length_a   1.000
_cell.length_b   1.000
_cell.length_c   1.000
_cell.angle_alpha   90.00
_cell.angle_beta   90.00
_cell.angle_gamma   90.00
#
_symmetry.space_group_name_H-M   'P 1'
#
loop_
_entity.id
_entity.type
_entity.pdbx_description
1 polymer ?
#
loop_
_entity_poly.entity_id
_entity_poly.type
_entity_poly.pdbx_seq_one_letter_code
_entity_poly.pdbx_strand_id
1 'polypeptide(L)'
;MNFQVLIILIVAIAVAVFNRWLFKIKRKQRIDYYRNDYLTSEAWKRKRYVVLKRDNWRCVYCGGRATQVHHKRYAKYNIGKEPIEWLVSVCKSCHDKQHN
;
A
#
# COMPACT_ATOMS: atom_id res chain seq x y z
N MET A 1 -22.91 -34.59 -22.23
CA MET A 1 -21.94 -33.48 -22.32
C MET A 1 -20.65 -34.02 -22.91
N ASN A 2 -20.12 -33.44 -24.00
CA ASN A 2 -18.94 -33.99 -24.69
C ASN A 2 -17.71 -33.99 -23.75
N PHE A 3 -16.97 -35.11 -23.70
CA PHE A 3 -15.78 -35.28 -22.84
C PHE A 3 -14.73 -34.19 -23.06
N GLN A 4 -14.57 -33.72 -24.30
CA GLN A 4 -13.69 -32.60 -24.63
C GLN A 4 -14.11 -31.29 -23.93
N VAL A 5 -15.42 -31.01 -23.84
CA VAL A 5 -15.95 -29.81 -23.17
C VAL A 5 -15.70 -29.90 -21.66
N LEU A 6 -15.86 -31.08 -21.06
CA LEU A 6 -15.56 -31.30 -19.64
C LEU A 6 -14.08 -31.03 -19.33
N ILE A 7 -13.16 -31.53 -20.15
CA ILE A 7 -11.72 -31.29 -19.99
C ILE A 7 -11.40 -29.80 -20.07
N ILE A 8 -11.94 -29.10 -21.07
CA ILE A 8 -11.71 -27.66 -21.24
C ILE A 8 -12.18 -26.88 -20.01
N LEU A 9 -13.35 -27.21 -19.46
CA LEU A 9 -13.87 -26.57 -18.25
C LEU A 9 -12.97 -26.84 -17.03
N ILE A 10 -12.52 -28.08 -16.84
CA ILE A 10 -11.60 -28.44 -15.75
C ILE A 10 -10.29 -27.67 -15.85
N VAL A 11 -9.69 -27.61 -17.05
CA VAL A 11 -8.44 -26.86 -17.28
C VAL A 11 -8.65 -25.37 -17.04
N ALA A 12 -9.73 -24.78 -17.53
CA ALA A 12 -10.04 -23.37 -17.32
C ALA A 12 -10.19 -23.05 -15.82
N ILE A 13 -10.88 -23.91 -15.07
CA ILE A 13 -11.02 -23.79 -13.61
C ILE A 13 -9.65 -23.92 -12.93
N ALA A 14 -8.83 -24.90 -13.31
CA ALA A 14 -7.50 -25.10 -12.74
C ALA A 14 -6.60 -23.87 -12.97
N VAL A 15 -6.61 -23.31 -14.18
CA VAL A 15 -5.88 -22.07 -14.51
C VAL A 15 -6.40 -20.89 -13.69
N ALA A 16 -7.71 -20.74 -13.54
CA ALA A 16 -8.30 -19.67 -12.74
C ALA A 16 -7.92 -19.78 -11.25
N VAL A 17 -7.96 -20.99 -10.69
CA VAL A 17 -7.53 -21.27 -9.30
C VAL A 17 -6.03 -20.98 -9.12
N PHE A 18 -5.19 -21.44 -10.05
CA PHE A 18 -3.76 -21.20 -10.02
C PHE A 18 -3.42 -19.70 -10.09
N ASN A 19 -4.04 -18.97 -11.01
CA ASN A 19 -3.87 -17.52 -11.13
C ASN A 19 -4.32 -16.77 -9.86
N ARG A 20 -5.43 -17.21 -9.25
CA ARG A 20 -5.90 -16.64 -7.97
C ARG A 20 -4.91 -16.91 -6.83
N TRP A 21 -4.32 -18.10 -6.79
CA TRP A 21 -3.27 -18.45 -5.82
C TRP A 21 -2.01 -17.60 -6.01
N LEU A 22 -1.51 -17.49 -7.24
CA LEU A 22 -0.37 -16.63 -7.57
C LEU A 22 -0.63 -15.16 -7.19
N PHE A 23 -1.83 -14.65 -7.46
CA PHE A 23 -2.21 -13.30 -7.07
C PHE A 23 -2.15 -13.10 -5.55
N LYS A 24 -2.62 -14.08 -4.76
CA LYS A 24 -2.53 -14.03 -3.29
C LYS A 24 -1.07 -13.99 -2.82
N ILE A 25 -0.19 -14.81 -3.39
CA ILE A 25 1.24 -14.82 -3.05
C ILE A 25 1.89 -13.48 -3.35
N LYS A 26 1.74 -12.97 -4.58
CA LYS A 26 2.31 -11.67 -4.99
C LYS A 26 1.79 -10.52 -4.15
N ARG A 27 0.51 -10.56 -3.74
CA ARG A 27 -0.07 -9.57 -2.83
C ARG A 27 0.58 -9.64 -1.45
N LYS A 28 0.77 -10.85 -0.89
CA LYS A 28 1.41 -11.04 0.41
C LYS A 28 2.86 -10.54 0.40
N GLN A 29 3.67 -10.99 -0.55
CA GLN A 29 5.07 -10.57 -0.69
C GLN A 29 5.22 -9.05 -0.77
N ARG A 30 4.35 -8.38 -1.52
CA ARG A 30 4.35 -6.91 -1.62
C ARG A 30 3.99 -6.23 -0.29
N ILE A 31 2.98 -6.75 0.43
CA ILE A 31 2.60 -6.22 1.74
C ILE A 31 3.75 -6.39 2.72
N ASP A 32 4.40 -7.56 2.70
CA ASP A 32 5.55 -7.86 3.56
C ASP A 32 6.71 -6.92 3.25
N TYR A 33 7.07 -6.76 1.98
CA TYR A 33 8.08 -5.79 1.55
C TYR A 33 7.75 -4.36 2.00
N TYR A 34 6.51 -3.93 1.77
CA TYR A 34 6.08 -2.59 2.16
C TYR A 34 6.23 -2.35 3.67
N ARG A 35 5.75 -3.30 4.48
CA ARG A 35 5.70 -3.17 5.94
C ARG A 35 7.06 -3.34 6.61
N ASN A 36 7.81 -4.35 6.18
CA ASN A 36 9.01 -4.80 6.90
C ASN A 36 10.29 -4.16 6.33
N ASP A 37 10.34 -3.92 5.02
CA ASP A 37 11.54 -3.39 4.36
C ASP A 37 11.41 -1.89 4.02
N TYR A 38 10.35 -1.49 3.31
CA TYR A 38 10.23 -0.12 2.83
C TYR A 38 9.99 0.89 3.96
N LEU A 39 9.02 0.64 4.84
CA LEU A 39 8.69 1.56 5.94
C LEU A 39 9.81 1.70 6.99
N THR A 40 10.80 0.82 7.01
CA THR A 40 11.97 0.90 7.90
C THR A 40 13.19 1.50 7.19
N SER A 41 13.16 1.62 5.86
CA SER A 41 14.26 2.09 5.02
C SER A 41 14.59 3.59 5.15
N GLU A 42 15.83 3.95 4.82
CA GLU A 42 16.26 5.36 4.71
C GLU A 42 15.53 6.13 3.61
N ALA A 43 15.05 5.45 2.56
CA ALA A 43 14.24 6.09 1.52
C ALA A 43 12.91 6.60 2.09
N TRP A 44 12.23 5.78 2.90
CA TRP A 44 11.00 6.20 3.57
C TRP A 44 11.27 7.27 4.62
N LYS A 45 12.33 7.15 5.44
CA LYS A 45 12.68 8.18 6.43
C LYS A 45 12.87 9.56 5.79
N ARG A 46 13.60 9.63 4.67
CA ARG A 46 13.78 10.87 3.89
C ARG A 46 12.46 11.39 3.32
N LYS A 47 11.67 10.52 2.68
CA LYS A 47 10.35 10.92 2.13
C LYS A 47 9.42 11.45 3.24
N ARG A 48 9.36 10.75 4.38
CA ARG A 48 8.59 11.17 5.56
C ARG A 48 9.02 12.55 6.05
N TYR A 49 10.33 12.82 6.13
CA TYR A 49 10.83 14.14 6.50
C TYR A 49 10.40 15.23 5.51
N VAL A 50 10.49 14.98 4.20
CA VAL A 50 10.07 15.94 3.17
C VAL A 50 8.58 16.30 3.31
N VAL A 51 7.72 15.31 3.56
CA VAL A 51 6.28 15.54 3.77
C VAL A 51 6.02 16.37 5.04
N LEU A 52 6.67 16.00 6.16
CA LEU A 52 6.57 16.75 7.42
C LEU A 52 7.05 18.20 7.26
N LYS A 53 8.16 18.40 6.53
CA LYS A 53 8.71 19.73 6.26
C LYS A 53 7.79 20.55 5.36
N ARG A 54 7.25 19.96 4.28
CA ARG A 54 6.30 20.61 3.37
C ARG A 54 5.08 21.14 4.13
N ASP A 55 4.56 20.36 5.06
CA ASP A 55 3.36 20.73 5.84
C ASP A 55 3.70 21.52 7.11
N ASN A 56 4.93 22.05 7.21
CA ASN A 56 5.43 22.83 8.35
C ASN A 56 5.21 22.13 9.71
N TRP A 57 5.37 20.81 9.76
CA TRP A 57 5.13 19.96 10.94
C TRP A 57 3.75 20.17 11.57
N ARG A 58 2.76 20.59 10.78
CA ARG A 58 1.36 20.74 11.20
C ARG A 58 0.48 19.66 10.57
N CYS A 59 -0.47 19.19 11.37
CA CYS A 59 -1.48 18.24 10.94
C CYS A 59 -2.40 18.93 9.94
N VAL A 60 -2.53 18.37 8.74
CA VAL A 60 -3.37 18.97 7.69
C VAL A 60 -4.86 19.02 8.05
N TYR A 61 -5.29 18.22 9.02
CA TYR A 61 -6.71 18.12 9.41
C TYR A 61 -7.07 19.02 10.61
N CYS A 62 -6.18 19.17 11.59
CA CYS A 62 -6.50 19.90 12.82
C CYS A 62 -5.53 21.05 13.15
N GLY A 63 -4.49 21.26 12.34
CA GLY A 63 -3.51 22.33 12.55
C GLY A 63 -2.52 22.12 13.71
N GLY A 64 -2.73 21.10 14.57
CA GLY A 64 -1.82 20.73 15.66
C GLY A 64 -0.50 20.13 15.17
N ARG A 65 0.43 19.79 16.07
CA ARG A 65 1.75 19.22 15.70
C ARG A 65 1.60 17.86 15.01
N ALA A 66 2.11 17.73 13.79
CA ALA A 66 2.21 16.47 13.08
C ALA A 66 3.45 15.69 13.52
N THR A 67 3.27 14.39 13.73
CA THR A 67 4.35 13.44 14.08
C THR A 67 4.33 12.22 13.19
N GLN A 68 3.37 12.09 12.29
CA GLN A 68 3.17 10.95 11.42
C GLN A 68 2.85 11.41 10.00
N VAL A 69 3.00 10.50 9.04
CA VAL A 69 2.61 10.71 7.65
C VAL A 69 1.57 9.66 7.28
N HIS A 70 0.43 10.12 6.80
CA HIS A 70 -0.66 9.28 6.33
C HIS A 70 -0.60 9.12 4.80
N HIS A 71 -0.82 7.91 4.32
CA HIS A 71 -0.98 7.61 2.90
C HIS A 71 -2.45 7.77 2.48
N LYS A 72 -2.76 8.78 1.66
CA LYS A 72 -4.08 8.93 1.02
C LYS A 72 -4.30 7.87 -0.06
N ARG A 73 -3.23 7.38 -0.66
CA ARG A 73 -3.21 6.33 -1.69
C ARG A 73 -1.95 5.49 -1.55
N TYR A 74 -2.06 4.20 -1.87
CA TYR A 74 -0.94 3.25 -1.82
C TYR A 74 -0.48 2.88 -3.23
N ALA A 75 0.85 2.86 -3.44
CA ALA A 75 1.44 2.43 -4.69
C ALA A 75 1.21 0.93 -4.93
N LYS A 76 0.58 0.59 -6.06
CA LYS A 76 0.44 -0.82 -6.47
C LYS A 76 1.76 -1.37 -7.04
N TYR A 77 2.57 -0.52 -7.65
CA TYR A 77 3.86 -0.85 -8.24
C TYR A 77 4.82 0.29 -7.93
N ASN A 78 6.13 0.04 -7.98
CA ASN A 78 7.16 1.05 -7.72
C ASN A 78 6.99 1.72 -6.33
N ILE A 79 6.77 0.91 -5.28
CA ILE A 79 6.75 1.37 -3.89
C ILE A 79 8.00 2.21 -3.62
N GLY A 80 7.84 3.39 -3.04
CA GLY A 80 8.94 4.32 -2.85
C GLY A 80 9.01 5.42 -3.89
N LYS A 81 8.32 5.29 -5.02
CA LYS A 81 8.28 6.29 -6.09
C LYS A 81 6.93 6.99 -6.22
N GLU A 82 6.00 6.77 -5.29
CA GLU A 82 4.72 7.47 -5.28
C GLU A 82 4.90 8.99 -5.11
N PRO A 83 4.02 9.80 -5.75
CA PRO A 83 4.02 11.25 -5.61
C PRO A 83 3.83 11.68 -4.15
N ILE A 84 4.51 12.75 -3.74
CA ILE A 84 4.45 13.22 -2.35
C ILE A 84 3.07 13.75 -1.99
N GLU A 85 2.26 14.12 -2.98
CA GLU A 85 0.88 14.59 -2.84
C GLU A 85 -0.04 13.48 -2.35
N TRP A 86 0.37 12.21 -2.45
CA TRP A 86 -0.35 11.07 -1.88
C TRP A 86 -0.11 10.94 -0.38
N LEU A 87 0.79 11.75 0.18
CA LEU A 87 1.19 11.73 1.58
C LEU A 87 0.81 13.05 2.24
N VAL A 88 0.35 12.97 3.49
CA VAL A 88 0.03 14.16 4.29
C VAL A 88 0.54 14.01 5.72
N SER A 89 0.98 15.11 6.30
CA SER A 89 1.41 15.18 7.69
C SER A 89 0.21 15.21 8.63
N VAL A 90 0.21 14.33 9.63
CA VAL A 90 -0.89 14.17 10.57
C VAL A 90 -0.38 14.00 11.99
N CYS A 91 -1.19 14.43 12.97
CA CYS A 91 -0.99 14.03 14.36
C CYS A 91 -1.52 12.59 14.55
N LYS A 92 -1.10 11.93 15.63
CA LYS A 92 -1.52 10.55 15.93
C LYS A 92 -3.05 10.38 15.97
N SER A 93 -3.76 11.28 16.67
CA SER A 93 -5.22 11.17 16.81
C SER A 93 -5.96 11.32 15.49
N CYS A 94 -5.53 12.23 14.62
CA CYS A 94 -6.09 12.33 13.26
C CYS A 94 -5.71 11.12 12.40
N HIS A 95 -4.50 10.58 12.55
CA HIS A 95 -4.06 9.40 11.81
C HIS A 95 -4.91 8.17 12.14
N ASP A 96 -5.12 7.89 13.43
CA ASP A 96 -5.93 6.77 13.89
C ASP A 96 -7.37 6.87 13.35
N LYS A 97 -7.94 8.08 13.32
CA LYS A 97 -9.27 8.35 12.74
C LYS A 97 -9.39 8.05 11.23
N GLN A 98 -8.28 7.95 10.49
CA GLN A 98 -8.32 7.59 9.07
C GLN A 98 -8.30 6.07 8.83
N HIS A 99 -8.03 5.25 9.86
CA HIS A 99 -7.98 3.79 9.75
C HIS A 99 -9.16 3.09 10.42
N ASN A 100 -10.08 3.86 11.00
CA ASN A 100 -11.37 3.41 11.53
C ASN A 100 -12.46 3.60 10.47
#